data_AF-A0A2T2X5I3-F1
#
_entry.id   AF-A0A2T2X5I3-F1
#
_cell.length_a   1.000
_cell.length_b   1.000
_cell.length_c   1.000
_cell.angle_alpha   90.00
_cell.angle_beta   90.00
_cell.angle_gamma   90.00
#
_symmetry.space_group_name_H-M   'P 1'
#
loop_
_entity.id
_entity.type
_entity.pdbx_description
1 polymer ?
#
loop_
_entity_poly.entity_id
_entity_poly.type
_entity_poly.pdbx_seq_one_letter_code
_entity_poly.pdbx_strand_id
1 'polypeptide(L)' 'MILDGQDGQHVFVHFSAIKPDLVRFPNGFRFLKKGQRVAFDLVETEAKDSQRFTAQNVEILSD' A
#
# COMPACT_ATOMS: atom_id res chain seq x y z
N MET A 1 -0.81 3.00 -6.32
CA MET A 1 0.62 3.32 -6.08
C MET A 1 1.39 2.01 -6.13
N ILE A 2 2.72 2.04 -6.23
CA ILE A 2 3.58 0.85 -6.21
C ILE A 2 4.44 0.91 -4.95
N LEU A 3 4.53 -0.20 -4.23
CA LEU A 3 5.43 -0.40 -3.10
C LEU A 3 6.59 -1.28 -3.54
N ASP A 4 7.78 -0.98 -3.02
CA ASP A 4 8.94 -1.84 -3.15
C ASP A 4 8.94 -2.82 -1.97
N GLY A 5 8.62 -4.08 -2.25
CA GLY A 5 8.71 -5.16 -1.28
C GLY A 5 10.17 -5.48 -0.92
N GLN A 6 10.39 -6.08 0.25
CA GLN A 6 11.74 -6.39 0.73
C GLN A 6 12.51 -7.33 -0.21
N ASP A 7 11.81 -8.17 -0.97
CA ASP A 7 12.39 -9.11 -1.94
C ASP A 7 12.50 -8.53 -3.37
N GLY A 8 12.41 -7.21 -3.53
CA GLY A 8 12.45 -6.54 -4.84
C GLY A 8 11.18 -6.72 -5.68
N GLN A 9 10.10 -7.22 -5.08
CA GLN A 9 8.81 -7.35 -5.73
C GLN A 9 8.06 -6.03 -5.72
N HIS A 10 7.51 -5.64 -6.87
CA HIS A 10 6.59 -4.51 -6.95
C HIS A 10 5.20 -4.96 -6.52
N VAL A 11 4.70 -4.31 -5.47
CA VAL A 11 3.37 -4.59 -4.91
C VAL A 11 2.44 -3.45 -5.26
N PHE A 12 1.32 -3.78 -5.91
CA PHE A 12 0.30 -2.80 -6.23
C PHE A 12 -0.53 -2.47 -5.00
N VAL A 13 -0.74 -1.18 -4.74
CA VAL A 13 -1.61 -0.70 -3.66
C VAL A 13 -2.67 0.25 -4.21
N HIS A 14 -3.92 -0.07 -3.90
CA HIS A 14 -5.04 0.83 -4.11
C HIS A 14 -5.27 1.70 -2.87
N PHE A 15 -5.76 2.93 -3.04
CA PHE A 15 -5.95 3.84 -1.89
C PHE A 15 -6.93 3.29 -0.85
N SER A 16 -7.88 2.44 -1.27
CA SER A 16 -8.85 1.81 -0.36
C SER A 16 -8.20 0.81 0.59
N ALA A 17 -7.04 0.26 0.24
CA ALA A 17 -6.28 -0.67 1.09
C ALA A 17 -5.53 0.05 2.22
N ILE A 18 -5.35 1.38 2.14
CA ILE A 18 -4.74 2.17 3.21
C ILE A 18 -5.74 2.29 4.36
N LYS A 19 -5.33 1.95 5.57
CA LYS A 19 -6.19 2.07 6.75
C LYS A 19 -6.67 3.52 6.93
N PRO A 20 -7.94 3.74 7.30
CA PRO A 20 -8.42 5.07 7.66
C PRO A 20 -7.61 5.65 8.82
N ASP A 21 -7.18 6.90 8.69
CA ASP A 21 -6.50 7.64 9.73
C ASP A 21 -6.95 9.09 9.65
N LEU A 22 -7.80 9.53 10.59
CA LEU A 22 -8.35 10.89 10.59
C LEU A 22 -7.32 11.95 11.03
N VAL A 23 -6.22 11.53 11.66
CA VAL A 23 -5.13 12.43 12.04
C VAL A 23 -4.26 12.73 10.82
N ARG A 24 -3.91 11.70 10.03
CA ARG A 24 -3.13 11.86 8.79
C ARG A 24 -3.97 12.33 7.60
N PHE A 25 -5.23 11.89 7.52
CA PHE A 25 -6.16 12.18 6.43
C PHE A 25 -7.45 12.81 6.96
N PRO A 26 -7.40 14.06 7.47
CA PRO A 26 -8.57 14.74 8.04
C PRO A 26 -9.70 14.98 7.02
N ASN A 27 -9.38 14.98 5.72
CA ASN A 27 -10.34 15.07 4.61
C ASN A 27 -10.76 13.69 4.05
N GLY A 28 -10.30 12.59 4.65
CA GLY A 28 -10.57 11.23 4.20
C GLY A 28 -9.84 10.79 2.93
N PHE A 29 -9.04 11.67 2.31
CA PHE A 29 -8.29 11.34 1.10
C PHE A 29 -6.99 10.62 1.45
N ARG A 30 -6.92 9.32 1.16
CA ARG A 30 -5.80 8.44 1.54
C ARG A 30 -4.78 8.34 0.42
N PHE A 31 -3.51 8.55 0.73
CA PHE A 31 -2.41 8.47 -0.22
C PHE A 31 -1.10 8.11 0.47
N LEU A 32 -0.12 7.66 -0.31
CA LEU A 32 1.24 7.44 0.13
C LEU A 32 2.19 8.43 -0.55
N LYS A 33 3.22 8.85 0.17
CA LYS A 33 4.33 9.67 -0.33
C LYS A 33 5.52 8.75 -0.57
N LYS A 34 6.35 9.12 -1.54
CA LYS A 34 7.63 8.43 -1.77
C LYS A 34 8.50 8.54 -0.51
N GLY A 35 9.09 7.43 -0.08
CA GLY A 35 9.95 7.36 1.11
C GLY A 35 9.26 6.87 2.38
N GLN A 36 7.92 6.86 2.42
CA GLN A 36 7.18 6.37 3.58
C GLN A 36 7.41 4.88 3.82
N ARG A 37 7.61 4.52 5.09
CA ARG A 37 7.67 3.12 5.51
C ARG A 37 6.26 2.66 5.86
N VAL A 38 5.85 1.56 5.24
CA VAL A 38 4.52 0.98 5.42
C VAL A 38 4.60 -0.49 5.83
N ALA A 39 3.64 -0.94 6.62
CA ALA A 39 3.32 -2.35 6.82
C ALA A 39 2.07 -2.70 6.02
N PHE A 40 2.00 -3.91 5.47
CA PHE A 40 0.85 -4.37 4.70
C PHE A 40 0.81 -5.90 4.65
N ASP A 41 -0.37 -6.43 4.36
CA ASP A 41 -0.56 -7.84 4.03
C ASP A 41 -0.36 -8.04 2.53
N LEU A 42 0.56 -8.92 2.14
CA LEU A 42 0.80 -9.28 0.75
C LEU A 42 -0.26 -10.30 0.30
N VAL A 43 -1.05 -9.94 -0.70
CA VAL A 43 -2.06 -10.81 -1.31
C VAL A 43 -1.68 -11.10 -2.75
N GLU A 44 -1.44 -12.38 -3.03
CA GLU A 44 -1.26 -12.88 -4.39
C GLU A 44 -2.62 -13.11 -5.05
N THR A 45 -2.79 -12.60 -6.26
CA THR A 45 -4.02 -12.73 -7.05
C THR A 45 -3.74 -13.50 -8.33
N GLU A 46 -4.77 -14.09 -8.94
CA GLU A 46 -4.66 -14.79 -10.23
C GLU A 46 -4.47 -13.84 -11.43
N ALA A 47 -4.19 -12.56 -11.20
CA ALA A 47 -3.92 -11.60 -12.25
C ALA A 47 -2.70 -12.03 -13.08
N LYS A 48 -2.87 -12.09 -14.40
CA LYS A 48 -1.83 -12.54 -15.34
C LYS A 48 -0.67 -11.55 -15.56
N ASP A 49 -0.80 -10.32 -15.06
CA ASP A 49 0.13 -9.21 -15.30
C ASP A 49 0.77 -8.68 -14.00
N SER A 50 1.49 -7.55 -14.10
CA SER A 50 2.19 -6.80 -13.04
C SER A 50 1.43 -6.51 -11.73
N GLN A 51 0.14 -6.87 -11.64
CA GLN A 51 -0.71 -6.76 -10.45
C GLN A 51 -0.86 -8.08 -9.69
N ARG A 52 -0.06 -9.11 -10.01
CA ARG A 52 -0.05 -10.39 -9.30
C ARG A 52 0.04 -10.22 -7.78
N PHE A 53 0.81 -9.24 -7.32
CA PHE A 53 0.95 -8.91 -5.91
C PHE A 53 0.22 -7.61 -5.56
N THR A 54 -0.69 -7.68 -4.60
CA THR A 54 -1.44 -6.54 -4.09
C THR A 54 -1.25 -6.38 -2.58
N ALA A 55 -1.25 -5.14 -2.10
CA ALA A 55 -1.19 -4.83 -0.68
C ALA A 55 -2.59 -4.63 -0.11
N GLN A 56 -2.88 -5.23 1.04
CA GLN A 56 -4.07 -4.99 1.86
C GLN A 56 -3.68 -4.48 3.24
N ASN A 57 -4.65 -3.87 3.94
CA ASN A 57 -4.48 -3.39 5.33
C ASN A 57 -3.25 -2.48 5.55
N VAL A 58 -2.94 -1.64 4.58
CA VAL A 58 -1.73 -0.82 4.55
C VAL A 58 -1.73 0.20 5.69
N GLU A 59 -0.66 0.21 6.46
CA GLU A 59 -0.45 1.07 7.62
C GLU A 59 0.85 1.85 7.47
N ILE A 60 0.79 3.16 7.72
CA ILE A 60 1.96 4.05 7.62
C ILE A 60 2.68 4.06 8.96
N LEU A 61 3.88 3.49 9.00
CA LEU A 61 4.69 3.41 10.21
C LEU A 61 5.49 4.69 10.43
N SER A 62 6.09 5.24 9.37
CA SER A 62 6.86 6.48 9.43
C SER A 62 6.93 7.18 8.07
N ASP A 63 7.26 8.47 8.12
CA ASP A 63 7.57 9.29 6.95
C ASP A 63 9.05 9.22 6.57
#